data_AF-A0A3B8IHG0-F1
#
_entry.id   AF-A0A3B8IHG0-F1
#
_cell.length_a   1.000
_cell.length_b   1.000
_cell.length_c   1.000
_cell.angle_alpha   90.00
_cell.angle_beta   90.00
_cell.angle_gamma   90.00
#
_symmetry.space_group_name_H-M   'P 1'
#
loop_
_entity.id
_entity.type
_entity.pdbx_description
1 polymer ?
#
loop_
_entity_poly.entity_id
_entity_poly.type
_entity_poly.pdbx_seq_one_letter_code
_entity_poly.pdbx_strand_id
1 'polypeptide(L)'
;MSVENNPTSSYPKQAIMNASRNDYRVTLKIREGQIPEDIYGVVVMTNLVGSCNSNGLPYKSPTHQQKQEARLLPIEETASPLLVGDGAMLSIDFSQPGTAMAQSKLLIHPSTLVDEATTLQTKEGRVLARKHPLFHYYNFGILRIAFGLGPRNLVNTAIVPVRMQGDTADRVLVTVDLGRPMEVDPTTGHSVTMLGKVNNWWQANQQKRAWPFPMIQTTAHPVFDPHTHEFFTTLYFRDEASMRPDLSMTKWKKVWRILRQDHLTDALDRDELYDKEGIDERKLQRLINKEERRLNKIGEKLLDKLRMVGAEELEKAYDLVEEVFKHPSRKDRILNFLKGLINRLEQVDTGDARVWLRRWKGAKQMEEWRVVVPGEKEGDWEDISIQMSMHQMQITDRYIVLSDSVFSLALSVMLNDPFEHLPELDEKLRRLLSKATIPYLRLWLIDREELDRVPGRIISFDDDQNINLQDDPSVGDDPKKLGPHTVKAIPLPVESFVRLQSTHFSANYDTKGGKE
;
A
#
# COMPACT_ATOMS: atom_id res chain seq x y z
N MET A 1 -33.00 -21.50 -13.65
CA MET A 1 -33.98 -20.39 -13.67
C MET A 1 -33.36 -19.25 -14.44
N SER A 2 -33.84 -19.05 -15.67
CA SER A 2 -33.41 -17.97 -16.56
C SER A 2 -34.01 -16.64 -16.10
N VAL A 3 -33.16 -15.65 -15.85
CA VAL A 3 -33.60 -14.27 -15.60
C VAL A 3 -33.49 -13.52 -16.92
N GLU A 4 -34.62 -13.07 -17.44
CA GLU A 4 -34.71 -12.25 -18.65
C GLU A 4 -34.00 -10.91 -18.44
N ASN A 5 -33.16 -10.56 -19.42
CA ASN A 5 -32.41 -9.31 -19.47
C ASN A 5 -33.33 -8.17 -19.90
N ASN A 6 -33.54 -7.18 -19.02
CA ASN A 6 -34.16 -5.92 -19.37
C ASN A 6 -33.09 -4.98 -19.99
N PRO A 7 -33.23 -4.55 -21.26
CA PRO A 7 -32.13 -3.95 -22.04
C PRO A 7 -31.82 -2.46 -21.77
N THR A 8 -32.28 -1.88 -20.66
CA THR A 8 -32.23 -0.41 -20.44
C THR A 8 -31.24 0.09 -19.37
N SER A 9 -30.32 -0.76 -18.88
CA SER A 9 -29.20 -0.32 -18.02
C SER A 9 -27.88 -0.61 -18.72
N SER A 10 -27.26 0.41 -19.34
CA SER A 10 -25.94 0.31 -19.98
C SER A 10 -24.78 0.14 -18.99
N TYR A 11 -25.04 0.23 -17.68
CA TYR A 11 -24.08 -0.10 -16.64
C TYR A 11 -24.26 -1.56 -16.19
N PRO A 12 -23.16 -2.36 -16.10
CA PRO A 12 -23.26 -3.71 -15.57
C PRO A 12 -23.80 -3.66 -14.13
N LYS A 13 -24.89 -4.40 -13.87
CA LYS A 13 -25.47 -4.57 -12.53
C LYS A 13 -24.59 -5.37 -11.57
N GLN A 14 -23.49 -5.93 -12.05
CA GLN A 14 -22.47 -6.58 -11.24
C GLN A 14 -21.44 -5.54 -10.81
N ALA A 15 -20.98 -5.62 -9.55
CA ALA A 15 -19.86 -4.81 -9.09
C ALA A 15 -18.72 -4.90 -10.11
N ILE A 16 -18.12 -3.76 -10.46
CA ILE A 16 -16.99 -3.65 -11.40
C ILE A 16 -15.81 -4.55 -10.95
N MET A 17 -15.80 -4.99 -9.68
CA MET A 17 -14.72 -5.71 -9.04
C MET A 17 -15.19 -7.08 -8.53
N ASN A 18 -15.29 -8.05 -9.44
CA ASN A 18 -15.45 -9.45 -9.12
C ASN A 18 -14.18 -10.20 -9.52
N ALA A 19 -13.56 -10.87 -8.55
CA ALA A 19 -12.38 -11.67 -8.78
C ALA A 19 -12.45 -12.93 -7.93
N SER A 20 -12.02 -14.06 -8.48
CA SER A 20 -12.01 -15.35 -7.80
C SER A 20 -10.59 -15.72 -7.43
N ARG A 21 -10.43 -16.39 -6.28
CA ARG A 21 -9.16 -17.06 -5.92
C ARG A 21 -8.95 -18.38 -6.64
N ASN A 22 -10.00 -18.92 -7.27
CA ASN A 22 -9.93 -20.22 -7.90
C ASN A 22 -9.06 -20.17 -9.15
N ASP A 23 -8.18 -21.13 -9.27
CA ASP A 23 -7.44 -21.37 -10.50
C ASP A 23 -8.39 -21.77 -11.63
N TYR A 24 -8.09 -21.31 -12.83
CA TYR A 24 -8.79 -21.75 -14.04
C TYR A 24 -7.88 -21.75 -15.24
N ARG A 25 -8.24 -22.55 -16.25
CA ARG A 25 -7.60 -22.57 -17.57
C ARG A 25 -8.67 -22.79 -18.63
N VAL A 26 -8.85 -21.83 -19.53
CA VAL A 26 -9.94 -21.82 -20.50
C VAL A 26 -9.48 -21.29 -21.84
N THR A 27 -10.01 -21.84 -22.93
CA THR A 27 -9.87 -21.25 -24.26
C THR A 27 -10.85 -20.10 -24.40
N LEU A 28 -10.35 -18.91 -24.73
CA LEU A 28 -11.16 -17.72 -24.93
C LEU A 28 -11.97 -17.84 -26.23
N LYS A 29 -13.22 -17.39 -26.19
CA LYS A 29 -14.06 -17.26 -27.39
C LYS A 29 -13.85 -15.88 -28.00
N ILE A 30 -13.49 -15.84 -29.28
CA ILE A 30 -13.41 -14.61 -30.05
C ILE A 30 -14.82 -14.03 -30.18
N ARG A 31 -15.03 -12.81 -29.67
CA ARG A 31 -16.31 -12.08 -29.75
C ARG A 31 -16.50 -11.39 -31.09
N GLU A 32 -15.42 -10.82 -31.62
CA GLU A 32 -15.37 -10.04 -32.86
C GLU A 32 -13.96 -10.14 -33.47
N GLY A 33 -13.87 -10.06 -34.80
CA GLY A 33 -12.60 -10.10 -35.54
C GLY A 33 -11.96 -11.49 -35.59
N GLN A 34 -10.65 -11.52 -35.83
CA GLN A 34 -9.81 -12.71 -35.87
C GLN A 34 -8.50 -12.45 -35.14
N ILE A 35 -7.96 -13.47 -34.46
CA ILE A 35 -6.62 -13.41 -33.86
C ILE A 35 -5.60 -13.46 -35.01
N PRO A 36 -4.63 -12.52 -35.09
CA PRO A 36 -3.59 -12.57 -36.11
C PRO A 36 -2.85 -13.91 -36.07
N GLU A 37 -2.53 -14.49 -37.23
CA GLU A 37 -1.84 -15.79 -37.28
C GLU A 37 -0.36 -15.70 -36.89
N ASP A 38 0.20 -14.49 -36.92
CA ASP A 38 1.59 -14.17 -36.63
C ASP A 38 1.83 -13.70 -35.18
N ILE A 39 0.78 -13.57 -34.37
CA ILE A 39 0.94 -13.29 -32.94
C ILE A 39 1.45 -14.54 -32.21
N TYR A 40 2.47 -14.35 -31.38
CA TYR A 40 3.08 -15.43 -30.60
C TYR A 40 3.54 -14.93 -29.23
N GLY A 41 3.45 -15.78 -28.22
CA GLY A 41 3.87 -15.49 -26.86
C GLY A 41 2.73 -15.43 -25.86
N VAL A 42 3.02 -14.89 -24.67
CA VAL A 42 2.11 -14.88 -23.53
C VAL A 42 2.03 -13.49 -22.94
N VAL A 43 0.82 -12.98 -22.75
CA VAL A 43 0.57 -11.78 -21.95
C VAL A 43 0.40 -12.22 -20.50
N VAL A 44 1.18 -11.66 -19.59
CA VAL A 44 1.11 -11.95 -18.15
C VAL A 44 0.77 -10.69 -17.37
N MET A 45 -0.16 -10.80 -16.42
CA MET A 45 -0.68 -9.70 -15.61
C MET A 45 -0.93 -10.16 -14.19
N THR A 46 -0.79 -9.26 -13.22
CA THR A 46 -1.24 -9.51 -11.85
C THR A 46 -2.72 -9.18 -11.73
N ASN A 47 -3.41 -9.93 -10.88
CA ASN A 47 -4.79 -9.66 -10.49
C ASN A 47 -4.92 -9.74 -8.97
N LEU A 48 -5.79 -8.92 -8.40
CA LEU A 48 -6.05 -8.89 -6.96
C LEU A 48 -7.32 -9.71 -6.70
N VAL A 49 -7.20 -10.76 -5.89
CA VAL A 49 -8.27 -11.78 -5.74
C VAL A 49 -8.82 -11.89 -4.31
N GLY A 50 -8.76 -10.81 -3.54
CA GLY A 50 -9.23 -10.79 -2.13
C GLY A 50 -8.37 -11.67 -1.23
N SER A 51 -8.88 -12.10 -0.08
CA SER A 51 -8.13 -12.93 0.90
C SER A 51 -8.75 -14.31 1.08
N CYS A 52 -8.06 -15.21 1.78
CA CYS A 52 -8.62 -16.51 2.16
C CYS A 52 -9.91 -16.36 2.98
N ASN A 53 -10.05 -15.25 3.71
CA ASN A 53 -11.23 -14.92 4.50
C ASN A 53 -12.35 -14.29 3.67
N SER A 54 -12.06 -13.58 2.58
CA SER A 54 -13.10 -13.03 1.69
C SER A 54 -13.55 -14.00 0.61
N ASN A 55 -12.71 -15.00 0.29
CA ASN A 55 -12.91 -15.97 -0.77
C ASN A 55 -13.18 -15.32 -2.14
N GLY A 56 -12.37 -14.32 -2.50
CA GLY A 56 -12.55 -13.51 -3.70
C GLY A 56 -12.99 -12.08 -3.40
N LEU A 57 -13.26 -11.34 -4.47
CA LEU A 57 -13.84 -10.01 -4.44
C LEU A 57 -15.32 -10.04 -4.87
N PRO A 58 -16.14 -9.09 -4.39
CA PRO A 58 -15.80 -8.01 -3.46
C PRO A 58 -15.64 -8.49 -2.01
N TYR A 59 -15.02 -7.68 -1.17
CA TYR A 59 -15.02 -7.88 0.29
C TYR A 59 -16.43 -7.72 0.84
N LYS A 60 -17.07 -8.84 1.22
CA LYS A 60 -18.45 -8.87 1.69
C LYS A 60 -18.53 -8.61 3.18
N SER A 61 -19.55 -7.86 3.62
CA SER A 61 -19.89 -7.78 5.03
C SER A 61 -20.22 -9.17 5.58
N PRO A 62 -19.70 -9.56 6.76
CA PRO A 62 -20.02 -10.84 7.36
C PRO A 62 -21.50 -10.92 7.73
N THR A 63 -22.11 -12.09 7.54
CA THR A 63 -23.50 -12.35 7.91
C THR A 63 -23.70 -12.23 9.42
N HIS A 64 -24.94 -12.07 9.89
CA HIS A 64 -25.25 -12.05 11.33
C HIS A 64 -24.75 -13.30 12.06
N GLN A 65 -24.87 -14.47 11.43
CA GLN A 65 -24.36 -15.73 11.97
C GLN A 65 -22.83 -15.70 12.08
N GLN A 66 -22.14 -15.25 11.03
CA GLN A 66 -20.68 -15.08 11.04
C GLN A 66 -20.25 -14.09 12.13
N LYS A 67 -20.94 -12.94 12.29
CA LYS A 67 -20.70 -11.96 13.38
C LYS A 67 -20.91 -12.59 14.77
N GLN A 68 -21.89 -13.49 14.95
CA GLN A 68 -22.15 -14.19 16.20
C GLN A 68 -21.12 -15.30 16.52
N GLU A 69 -20.63 -16.01 15.51
CA GLU A 69 -19.57 -17.03 15.67
C GLU A 69 -18.18 -16.40 15.87
N ALA A 70 -17.98 -15.20 15.32
CA ALA A 70 -16.77 -14.39 15.38
C ALA A 70 -16.54 -13.67 16.72
N ARG A 71 -17.31 -13.98 17.79
CA ARG A 71 -17.32 -13.33 19.12
C ARG A 71 -15.95 -12.91 19.73
N LEU A 72 -14.83 -13.47 19.28
CA LEU A 72 -13.47 -13.15 19.76
C LEU A 72 -12.51 -12.62 18.67
N LEU A 73 -12.87 -12.71 17.39
CA LEU A 73 -12.03 -12.28 16.26
C LEU A 73 -12.94 -11.67 15.18
N PRO A 74 -12.91 -10.35 14.95
CA PRO A 74 -13.71 -9.74 13.90
C PRO A 74 -13.36 -10.34 12.55
N ILE A 75 -14.35 -10.78 11.76
CA ILE A 75 -14.18 -11.00 10.32
C ILE A 75 -14.22 -9.61 9.68
N GLU A 76 -13.20 -8.81 9.91
CA GLU A 76 -13.08 -7.43 9.40
C GLU A 76 -12.28 -7.42 8.09
N GLU A 77 -12.83 -8.13 7.09
CA GLU A 77 -12.39 -7.99 5.70
C GLU A 77 -13.23 -6.94 4.95
N THR A 78 -14.43 -6.63 5.46
CA THR A 78 -15.32 -5.58 4.92
C THR A 78 -14.56 -4.28 4.70
N ALA A 79 -14.86 -3.58 3.60
CA ALA A 79 -14.28 -2.27 3.27
C ALA A 79 -12.73 -2.24 3.25
N SER A 80 -12.09 -3.40 3.10
CA SER A 80 -10.66 -3.47 2.88
C SER A 80 -10.29 -2.91 1.50
N PRO A 81 -9.21 -2.13 1.37
CA PRO A 81 -8.68 -1.70 0.09
C PRO A 81 -8.37 -2.90 -0.80
N LEU A 82 -8.65 -2.80 -2.10
CA LEU A 82 -8.32 -3.85 -3.07
C LEU A 82 -6.85 -4.29 -3.01
N LEU A 83 -5.96 -3.32 -2.76
CA LEU A 83 -4.51 -3.50 -2.70
C LEU A 83 -4.06 -4.50 -1.63
N VAL A 84 -4.92 -4.84 -0.66
CA VAL A 84 -4.63 -5.83 0.38
C VAL A 84 -5.00 -7.27 -0.03
N GLY A 85 -5.56 -7.46 -1.23
CA GLY A 85 -5.90 -8.77 -1.78
C GLY A 85 -4.67 -9.58 -2.17
N ASP A 86 -4.77 -10.90 -2.11
CA ASP A 86 -3.77 -11.82 -2.64
C ASP A 86 -3.59 -11.61 -4.14
N GLY A 87 -2.35 -11.78 -4.60
CA GLY A 87 -2.02 -11.78 -6.01
C GLY A 87 -2.39 -13.09 -6.69
N ALA A 88 -2.93 -12.99 -7.89
CA ALA A 88 -3.02 -14.08 -8.85
C ALA A 88 -2.33 -13.66 -10.15
N MET A 89 -1.66 -14.60 -10.80
CA MET A 89 -1.15 -14.41 -12.16
C MET A 89 -2.25 -14.75 -13.15
N LEU A 90 -2.66 -13.78 -13.96
CA LEU A 90 -3.47 -13.97 -15.15
C LEU A 90 -2.54 -14.04 -16.36
N SER A 91 -2.60 -15.12 -17.13
CA SER A 91 -1.89 -15.25 -18.39
C SER A 91 -2.83 -15.49 -19.55
N ILE A 92 -2.50 -14.93 -20.72
CA ILE A 92 -3.20 -15.18 -22.00
C ILE A 92 -2.14 -15.64 -22.99
N ASP A 93 -2.21 -16.91 -23.36
CA ASP A 93 -1.26 -17.59 -24.24
C ASP A 93 -1.78 -17.62 -25.68
N PHE A 94 -0.98 -17.09 -26.60
CA PHE A 94 -1.22 -17.02 -28.05
C PHE A 94 -0.31 -17.97 -28.85
N SER A 95 0.38 -18.90 -28.19
CA SER A 95 1.35 -19.78 -28.86
C SER A 95 0.74 -20.75 -29.87
N GLN A 96 -0.58 -20.90 -29.89
CA GLN A 96 -1.32 -21.70 -30.87
C GLN A 96 -2.08 -20.76 -31.82
N PRO A 97 -1.78 -20.77 -33.14
CA PRO A 97 -2.40 -19.88 -34.11
C PRO A 97 -3.93 -19.91 -34.07
N GLY A 98 -4.54 -18.72 -34.13
CA GLY A 98 -6.00 -18.57 -34.11
C GLY A 98 -6.66 -18.85 -32.76
N THR A 99 -5.89 -19.10 -31.69
CA THR A 99 -6.43 -19.38 -30.35
C THR A 99 -5.80 -18.48 -29.29
N ALA A 100 -6.54 -18.25 -28.20
CA ALA A 100 -6.05 -17.59 -27.01
C ALA A 100 -6.49 -18.39 -25.78
N MET A 101 -5.53 -18.78 -24.94
CA MET A 101 -5.79 -19.56 -23.73
C MET A 101 -5.54 -18.72 -22.49
N ALA A 102 -6.59 -18.46 -21.72
CA ALA A 102 -6.49 -17.75 -20.46
C ALA A 102 -6.27 -18.71 -19.29
N GLN A 103 -5.34 -18.38 -18.40
CA GLN A 103 -5.11 -19.08 -17.15
C GLN A 103 -5.03 -18.09 -16.00
N SER A 104 -5.62 -18.42 -14.86
CA SER A 104 -5.40 -17.71 -13.60
C SER A 104 -4.83 -18.68 -12.59
N LYS A 105 -3.79 -18.24 -11.87
CA LYS A 105 -3.15 -19.01 -10.81
C LYS A 105 -2.93 -18.15 -9.58
N LEU A 106 -3.42 -18.58 -8.42
CA LEU A 106 -3.11 -17.90 -7.16
C LEU A 106 -1.60 -17.96 -6.87
N LEU A 107 -1.03 -16.82 -6.50
CA LEU A 107 0.39 -16.72 -6.15
C LEU A 107 0.59 -17.02 -4.67
N ILE A 108 1.46 -18.00 -4.39
CA ILE A 108 1.62 -18.57 -3.05
C ILE A 108 2.97 -18.16 -2.47
N HIS A 109 2.93 -17.15 -1.60
CA HIS A 109 4.03 -16.83 -0.70
C HIS A 109 3.93 -17.69 0.58
N PRO A 110 5.03 -18.00 1.31
CA PRO A 110 4.93 -18.72 2.58
C PRO A 110 3.97 -18.08 3.60
N SER A 111 3.82 -16.75 3.60
CA SER A 111 2.82 -16.07 4.43
C SER A 111 1.37 -16.39 4.02
N THR A 112 1.11 -16.68 2.74
CA THR A 112 -0.20 -17.12 2.24
C THR A 112 -0.62 -18.42 2.92
N LEU A 113 0.29 -19.38 3.05
CA LEU A 113 0.01 -20.67 3.68
C LEU A 113 -0.36 -20.51 5.16
N VAL A 114 0.30 -19.61 5.88
CA VAL A 114 -0.01 -19.37 7.30
C VAL A 114 -1.35 -18.65 7.46
N ASP A 115 -1.67 -17.74 6.54
CA ASP A 115 -2.96 -17.07 6.50
C ASP A 115 -4.11 -18.04 6.20
N GLU A 116 -3.92 -18.93 5.23
CA GLU A 116 -4.86 -20.01 4.94
C GLU A 116 -5.02 -20.99 6.12
N ALA A 117 -3.93 -21.34 6.80
CA ALA A 117 -3.98 -22.19 8.00
C ALA A 117 -4.77 -21.55 9.16
N THR A 118 -4.79 -20.22 9.24
CA THR A 118 -5.53 -19.45 10.25
C THR A 118 -6.83 -18.84 9.72
N THR A 119 -7.31 -19.30 8.56
CA THR A 119 -8.51 -18.74 7.93
C THR A 119 -9.74 -18.86 8.82
N LEU A 120 -10.61 -17.85 8.77
CA LEU A 120 -11.88 -17.86 9.49
C LEU A 120 -12.97 -18.62 8.75
N GLN A 121 -12.72 -19.08 7.52
CA GLN A 121 -13.67 -19.84 6.71
C GLN A 121 -13.83 -21.30 7.17
N THR A 122 -12.78 -21.90 7.74
CA THR A 122 -12.81 -23.30 8.22
C THR A 122 -12.93 -23.37 9.74
N LYS A 123 -13.44 -24.49 10.26
CA LYS A 123 -13.56 -24.69 11.72
C LYS A 123 -12.18 -24.75 12.37
N GLU A 124 -11.26 -25.45 11.74
CA GLU A 124 -9.88 -25.67 12.18
C GLU A 124 -9.11 -24.36 12.21
N GLY A 125 -9.20 -23.56 11.15
CA GLY A 125 -8.58 -22.24 11.08
C GLY A 125 -9.13 -21.28 12.13
N ARG A 126 -10.45 -21.28 12.38
CA ARG A 126 -11.07 -20.53 13.50
C ARG A 126 -10.55 -20.95 14.87
N VAL A 127 -10.30 -22.24 15.09
CA VAL A 127 -9.72 -22.74 16.35
C VAL A 127 -8.27 -22.27 16.48
N LEU A 128 -7.47 -22.37 15.41
CA LEU A 128 -6.07 -21.97 15.42
C LEU A 128 -5.91 -20.46 15.63
N ALA A 129 -6.69 -19.64 14.92
CA ALA A 129 -6.69 -18.19 15.06
C ALA A 129 -7.06 -17.75 16.49
N ARG A 130 -8.05 -18.39 17.13
CA ARG A 130 -8.43 -18.08 18.52
C ARG A 130 -7.37 -18.50 19.53
N LYS A 131 -6.74 -19.66 19.32
CA LYS A 131 -5.67 -20.17 20.21
C LYS A 131 -4.38 -19.37 20.08
N HIS A 132 -4.12 -18.85 18.88
CA HIS A 132 -2.89 -18.12 18.55
C HIS A 132 -3.19 -16.81 17.80
N PRO A 133 -3.85 -15.83 18.44
CA PRO A 133 -4.33 -14.61 17.78
C PRO A 133 -3.22 -13.70 17.24
N LEU A 134 -1.98 -13.85 17.75
CA LEU A 134 -0.80 -13.14 17.23
C LEU A 134 -0.35 -13.65 15.86
N PHE A 135 -0.70 -14.88 15.47
CA PHE A 135 -0.30 -15.49 14.19
C PHE A 135 -1.41 -15.44 13.14
N HIS A 136 -2.60 -14.95 13.49
CA HIS A 136 -3.66 -14.66 12.54
C HIS A 136 -3.40 -13.31 11.84
N TYR A 137 -3.66 -13.24 10.54
CA TYR A 137 -3.53 -12.02 9.76
C TYR A 137 -4.81 -11.20 9.78
N TYR A 138 -4.64 -9.91 10.03
CA TYR A 138 -5.72 -8.92 9.98
C TYR A 138 -5.44 -7.93 8.85
N ASN A 139 -6.49 -7.48 8.16
CA ASN A 139 -6.35 -6.31 7.30
C ASN A 139 -6.26 -5.07 8.19
N PHE A 140 -5.32 -4.20 7.85
CA PHE A 140 -5.02 -2.95 8.49
C PHE A 140 -4.83 -1.90 7.38
N GLY A 141 -5.95 -1.58 6.72
CA GLY A 141 -5.94 -0.79 5.50
C GLY A 141 -5.26 -1.53 4.37
N ILE A 142 -4.28 -0.88 3.76
CA ILE A 142 -3.44 -1.45 2.68
C ILE A 142 -2.46 -2.54 3.16
N LEU A 143 -2.32 -2.75 4.47
CA LEU A 143 -1.46 -3.79 5.03
C LEU A 143 -2.28 -4.99 5.50
N ARG A 144 -1.73 -6.19 5.34
CA ARG A 144 -2.22 -7.39 6.01
C ARG A 144 -1.15 -7.92 6.94
N ILE A 145 -1.40 -7.92 8.25
CA ILE A 145 -0.37 -8.15 9.26
C ILE A 145 -0.79 -9.14 10.34
N ALA A 146 0.13 -10.00 10.72
CA ALA A 146 0.04 -10.83 11.92
C ALA A 146 1.12 -10.38 12.90
N PHE A 147 0.76 -9.89 14.08
CA PHE A 147 1.72 -9.24 15.00
C PHE A 147 2.86 -10.15 15.48
N GLY A 148 2.66 -11.47 15.44
CA GLY A 148 3.68 -12.48 15.72
C GLY A 148 4.54 -12.87 14.52
N LEU A 149 4.12 -12.57 13.28
CA LEU A 149 4.81 -13.01 12.06
C LEU A 149 5.33 -11.86 11.18
N GLY A 150 4.74 -10.67 11.28
CA GLY A 150 5.00 -9.52 10.40
C GLY A 150 3.95 -9.33 9.30
N PRO A 151 4.16 -8.37 8.37
CA PRO A 151 3.27 -8.13 7.24
C PRO A 151 3.33 -9.26 6.21
N ARG A 152 2.24 -9.46 5.48
CA ARG A 152 2.21 -10.35 4.32
C ARG A 152 2.94 -9.72 3.14
N ASN A 153 3.72 -10.56 2.47
CA ASN A 153 4.10 -10.30 1.08
C ASN A 153 2.95 -10.83 0.19
N LEU A 154 2.15 -9.92 -0.34
CA LEU A 154 0.93 -10.26 -1.10
C LEU A 154 1.22 -10.64 -2.56
N VAL A 155 2.43 -10.34 -3.06
CA VAL A 155 2.89 -10.64 -4.43
C VAL A 155 1.83 -10.28 -5.48
N ASN A 156 1.28 -9.07 -5.42
CA ASN A 156 0.04 -8.71 -6.10
C ASN A 156 0.10 -7.45 -6.97
N THR A 157 1.24 -6.75 -7.04
CA THR A 157 1.28 -5.40 -7.61
C THR A 157 1.73 -5.40 -9.06
N ALA A 158 2.92 -5.91 -9.37
CA ALA A 158 3.41 -5.94 -10.75
C ALA A 158 4.07 -7.27 -11.14
N ILE A 159 4.17 -7.48 -12.44
CA ILE A 159 4.91 -8.58 -13.06
C ILE A 159 6.04 -7.98 -13.91
N VAL A 160 7.23 -8.55 -13.77
CA VAL A 160 8.41 -8.18 -14.55
C VAL A 160 8.96 -9.44 -15.22
N PRO A 161 8.77 -9.60 -16.53
CA PRO A 161 9.48 -10.60 -17.31
C PRO A 161 10.98 -10.31 -17.28
N VAL A 162 11.80 -11.33 -17.02
CA VAL A 162 13.26 -11.20 -17.00
C VAL A 162 13.90 -12.37 -17.73
N ARG A 163 15.01 -12.09 -18.40
CA ARG A 163 15.90 -13.12 -18.96
C ARG A 163 17.33 -12.71 -18.67
N MET A 164 17.93 -13.30 -17.63
CA MET A 164 19.29 -12.96 -17.24
C MET A 164 20.29 -13.48 -18.25
N GLN A 165 21.52 -12.96 -18.20
CA GLN A 165 22.58 -13.45 -19.07
C GLN A 165 22.85 -14.93 -18.80
N GLY A 166 22.71 -15.75 -19.85
CA GLY A 166 22.89 -17.20 -19.78
C GLY A 166 21.63 -18.00 -19.41
N ASP A 167 20.50 -17.34 -19.13
CA ASP A 167 19.22 -18.04 -18.98
C ASP A 167 18.81 -18.68 -20.31
N THR A 168 18.30 -19.91 -20.26
CA THR A 168 17.79 -20.64 -21.44
C THR A 168 16.30 -20.43 -21.66
N ALA A 169 15.60 -19.78 -20.73
CA ALA A 169 14.17 -19.53 -20.76
C ALA A 169 13.84 -18.21 -20.06
N ASP A 170 12.69 -17.62 -20.41
CA ASP A 170 12.15 -16.47 -19.68
C ASP A 170 11.70 -16.87 -18.28
N ARG A 171 11.83 -15.91 -17.38
CA ARG A 171 11.38 -15.99 -15.99
C ARG A 171 10.44 -14.83 -15.74
N VAL A 172 9.54 -15.00 -14.77
CA VAL A 172 8.64 -13.93 -14.34
C VAL A 172 8.88 -13.64 -12.88
N LEU A 173 9.12 -12.38 -12.56
CA LEU A 173 9.12 -11.88 -11.20
C LEU A 173 7.77 -11.23 -10.90
N VAL A 174 7.22 -11.50 -9.73
CA VAL A 174 6.06 -10.82 -9.18
C VAL A 174 6.50 -10.00 -7.98
N THR A 175 6.03 -8.77 -7.93
CA THR A 175 6.49 -7.75 -7.00
C THR A 175 5.32 -7.14 -6.24
N VAL A 176 5.64 -6.56 -5.09
CA VAL A 176 4.70 -5.84 -4.24
C VAL A 176 5.45 -4.71 -3.56
N ASP A 177 4.74 -3.64 -3.19
CA ASP A 177 5.29 -2.72 -2.21
C ASP A 177 5.49 -3.44 -0.87
N LEU A 178 6.55 -3.13 -0.14
CA LEU A 178 6.79 -3.69 1.19
C LEU A 178 7.02 -5.22 1.23
N GLY A 179 7.47 -5.82 0.14
CA GLY A 179 7.82 -7.24 0.09
C GLY A 179 8.91 -7.57 -0.90
N ARG A 180 9.60 -8.69 -0.70
CA ARG A 180 10.61 -9.16 -1.65
C ARG A 180 9.96 -9.61 -2.96
N PRO A 181 10.56 -9.34 -4.13
CA PRO A 181 10.12 -9.96 -5.38
C PRO A 181 10.17 -11.50 -5.28
N MET A 182 9.23 -12.15 -5.94
CA MET A 182 9.11 -13.60 -6.01
C MET A 182 9.15 -14.06 -7.45
N GLU A 183 9.91 -15.10 -7.73
CA GLU A 183 9.91 -15.76 -9.03
C GLU A 183 8.71 -16.69 -9.18
N VAL A 184 8.12 -16.68 -10.37
CA VAL A 184 7.00 -17.51 -10.78
C VAL A 184 7.33 -18.14 -12.12
N ASP A 185 6.98 -19.42 -12.27
CA ASP A 185 7.06 -20.11 -13.55
C ASP A 185 6.00 -19.53 -14.50
N PRO A 186 6.39 -18.92 -15.64
CA PRO A 186 5.46 -18.26 -16.54
C PRO A 186 4.47 -19.22 -17.23
N THR A 187 4.81 -20.51 -17.31
CA THR A 187 3.98 -21.54 -17.96
C THR A 187 2.94 -22.11 -16.99
N THR A 188 3.38 -22.47 -15.78
CA THR A 188 2.51 -23.12 -14.79
C THR A 188 1.83 -22.13 -13.84
N GLY A 189 2.38 -20.92 -13.71
CA GLY A 189 1.98 -19.94 -12.69
C GLY A 189 2.39 -20.31 -11.28
N HIS A 190 3.19 -21.36 -11.09
CA HIS A 190 3.63 -21.79 -9.77
C HIS A 190 4.71 -20.86 -9.24
N SER A 191 4.56 -20.48 -7.96
CA SER A 191 5.58 -19.74 -7.23
C SER A 191 6.82 -20.62 -7.04
N VAL A 192 7.99 -20.09 -7.39
CA VAL A 192 9.26 -20.83 -7.38
C VAL A 192 10.05 -20.49 -6.13
N THR A 193 10.49 -19.24 -5.99
CA THR A 193 11.30 -18.81 -4.86
C THR A 193 11.32 -17.29 -4.69
N MET A 194 11.73 -16.82 -3.52
CA MET A 194 11.94 -15.39 -3.29
C MET A 194 13.28 -14.96 -3.88
N LEU A 195 13.32 -13.76 -4.46
CA LEU A 195 14.51 -13.24 -5.10
C LEU A 195 15.64 -13.03 -4.07
N GLY A 196 16.81 -13.63 -4.30
CA GLY A 196 17.98 -13.56 -3.41
C GLY A 196 17.83 -14.32 -2.08
N LYS A 197 18.84 -14.26 -1.21
CA LYS A 197 18.74 -14.82 0.16
C LYS A 197 18.05 -13.83 1.10
N VAL A 198 17.40 -14.33 2.16
CA VAL A 198 16.71 -13.47 3.17
C VAL A 198 17.65 -12.40 3.74
N ASN A 199 18.90 -12.76 4.05
CA ASN A 199 19.90 -11.85 4.61
C ASN A 199 20.44 -10.81 3.62
N ASN A 200 20.12 -10.92 2.33
CA ASN A 200 20.40 -9.86 1.37
C ASN A 200 19.40 -8.70 1.51
N TRP A 201 18.28 -8.89 2.23
CA TRP A 201 17.23 -7.89 2.36
C TRP A 201 17.14 -7.38 3.80
N TRP A 202 17.07 -6.07 3.95
CA TRP A 202 17.06 -5.45 5.26
C TRP A 202 15.63 -5.09 5.66
N GLN A 203 15.32 -5.23 6.95
CA GLN A 203 14.01 -4.90 7.49
C GLN A 203 13.92 -3.38 7.66
N ALA A 204 12.76 -2.78 7.37
CA ALA A 204 12.57 -1.35 7.60
C ALA A 204 12.58 -0.95 9.07
N ASN A 205 12.26 -1.87 9.98
CA ASN A 205 12.21 -1.63 11.41
C ASN A 205 13.45 -2.17 12.14
N GLN A 206 14.66 -1.87 11.64
CA GLN A 206 15.94 -2.53 11.99
C GLN A 206 16.26 -2.75 13.48
N GLN A 207 15.48 -2.25 14.45
CA GLN A 207 15.89 -2.17 15.85
C GLN A 207 15.01 -2.84 16.92
N LYS A 208 13.79 -3.36 16.67
CA LYS A 208 12.95 -3.82 17.81
C LYS A 208 12.30 -5.21 17.72
N ARG A 209 12.06 -5.77 16.53
CA ARG A 209 11.39 -7.09 16.43
C ARG A 209 11.74 -7.84 15.16
N ALA A 210 12.47 -8.95 15.29
CA ALA A 210 12.77 -9.85 14.17
C ALA A 210 11.54 -10.69 13.83
N TRP A 211 10.72 -10.19 12.90
CA TRP A 211 9.58 -10.93 12.38
C TRP A 211 10.02 -12.02 11.38
N PRO A 212 9.40 -13.21 11.41
CA PRO A 212 9.60 -14.24 10.37
C PRO A 212 9.38 -13.74 8.94
N PHE A 213 8.38 -12.88 8.75
CA PHE A 213 8.11 -12.17 7.50
C PHE A 213 8.44 -10.69 7.72
N PRO A 214 9.67 -10.26 7.43
CA PRO A 214 10.08 -8.88 7.67
C PRO A 214 9.38 -7.91 6.71
N MET A 215 9.16 -6.69 7.19
CA MET A 215 8.75 -5.58 6.34
C MET A 215 9.96 -5.13 5.52
N ILE A 216 9.95 -5.40 4.22
CA ILE A 216 11.04 -5.06 3.30
C ILE A 216 10.51 -4.06 2.30
N GLN A 217 10.85 -2.79 2.47
CA GLN A 217 10.32 -1.70 1.67
C GLN A 217 11.03 -1.62 0.32
N THR A 218 10.48 -2.30 -0.68
CA THR A 218 10.92 -2.21 -2.09
C THR A 218 9.92 -1.47 -2.95
N THR A 219 10.38 -1.01 -4.12
CA THR A 219 9.50 -0.62 -5.23
C THR A 219 8.61 -1.77 -5.67
N ALA A 220 7.34 -1.49 -5.93
CA ALA A 220 6.45 -2.44 -6.58
C ALA A 220 6.73 -2.56 -8.08
N HIS A 221 7.32 -1.56 -8.72
CA HIS A 221 7.64 -1.58 -10.15
C HIS A 221 9.15 -1.46 -10.39
N PRO A 222 9.91 -2.54 -10.12
CA PRO A 222 11.29 -2.61 -10.55
C PRO A 222 11.40 -2.74 -12.07
N VAL A 223 12.61 -2.55 -12.61
CA VAL A 223 12.86 -2.54 -14.05
C VAL A 223 13.88 -3.59 -14.44
N PHE A 224 13.68 -4.17 -15.62
CA PHE A 224 14.62 -5.07 -16.25
C PHE A 224 15.14 -4.45 -17.54
N ASP A 225 16.45 -4.41 -17.70
CA ASP A 225 17.10 -3.97 -18.93
C ASP A 225 17.36 -5.19 -19.84
N PRO A 226 16.66 -5.31 -20.98
CA PRO A 226 16.86 -6.41 -21.91
C PRO A 226 18.18 -6.33 -22.69
N HIS A 227 18.83 -5.16 -22.77
CA HIS A 227 20.11 -4.99 -23.48
C HIS A 227 21.28 -5.47 -22.62
N THR A 228 21.28 -5.13 -21.33
CA THR A 228 22.34 -5.52 -20.40
C THR A 228 22.02 -6.77 -19.59
N HIS A 229 20.78 -7.26 -19.66
CA HIS A 229 20.27 -8.40 -18.87
C HIS A 229 20.37 -8.16 -17.36
N GLU A 230 20.10 -6.93 -16.93
CA GLU A 230 20.19 -6.49 -15.55
C GLU A 230 18.82 -6.14 -14.98
N PHE A 231 18.52 -6.62 -13.77
CA PHE A 231 17.33 -6.23 -13.03
C PHE A 231 17.67 -5.22 -11.94
N PHE A 232 16.93 -4.13 -11.89
CA PHE A 232 17.09 -3.06 -10.91
C PHE A 232 15.87 -2.93 -10.02
N THR A 233 16.10 -2.81 -8.72
CA THR A 233 15.07 -2.59 -7.70
C THR A 233 15.60 -1.63 -6.65
N THR A 234 14.71 -1.08 -5.83
CA THR A 234 15.08 -0.26 -4.68
C THR A 234 14.76 -0.98 -3.38
N LEU A 235 15.56 -0.68 -2.37
CA LEU A 235 15.22 -0.86 -0.98
C LEU A 235 15.22 0.53 -0.35
N TYR A 236 14.19 0.91 0.41
CA TYR A 236 14.12 2.26 0.96
C TYR A 236 13.48 2.31 2.33
N PHE A 237 13.93 3.23 3.18
CA PHE A 237 13.29 3.55 4.45
C PHE A 237 12.79 4.98 4.39
N ARG A 238 11.63 5.21 5.00
CA ARG A 238 10.98 6.52 5.02
C ARG A 238 11.08 7.10 6.43
N ASP A 239 11.30 8.40 6.51
CA ASP A 239 11.33 9.13 7.78
C ASP A 239 9.98 9.06 8.49
N GLU A 240 9.98 8.77 9.79
CA GLU A 240 8.79 8.74 10.65
C GLU A 240 7.98 10.03 10.57
N ALA A 241 8.65 11.19 10.46
CA ALA A 241 7.98 12.49 10.40
C ALA A 241 7.06 12.60 9.17
N SER A 242 7.37 11.88 8.09
CA SER A 242 6.57 11.88 6.87
C SER A 242 5.24 11.12 7.01
N MET A 243 5.14 10.19 7.96
CA MET A 243 3.93 9.40 8.25
C MET A 243 3.03 10.02 9.32
N ARG A 244 3.55 10.95 10.13
CA ARG A 244 2.77 11.66 11.14
C ARG A 244 1.73 12.55 10.45
N PRO A 245 0.43 12.41 10.76
CA PRO A 245 -0.57 13.32 10.25
C PRO A 245 -0.26 14.76 10.70
N ASP A 246 -0.47 15.74 9.80
CA ASP A 246 -0.43 17.17 10.16
C ASP A 246 -1.66 17.49 11.02
N LEU A 247 -1.51 17.20 12.31
CA LEU A 247 -2.48 17.39 13.38
C LEU A 247 -2.40 18.81 13.96
N SER A 248 -2.23 19.82 13.11
CA SER A 248 -2.27 21.21 13.55
C SER A 248 -3.58 21.54 14.27
N MET A 249 -3.46 22.37 15.32
CA MET A 249 -4.57 22.79 16.22
C MET A 249 -5.85 23.23 15.49
N THR A 250 -5.70 23.83 14.31
CA THR A 250 -6.79 24.38 13.50
C THR A 250 -7.65 23.29 12.84
N LYS A 251 -7.04 22.17 12.42
CA LYS A 251 -7.77 21.03 11.85
C LYS A 251 -8.55 20.26 12.92
N TRP A 252 -7.98 20.16 14.13
CA TRP A 252 -8.65 19.55 15.28
C TRP A 252 -9.89 20.31 15.76
N LYS A 253 -9.82 21.65 15.85
CA LYS A 253 -10.98 22.48 16.21
C LYS A 253 -12.16 22.31 15.24
N LYS A 254 -11.89 22.03 13.95
CA LYS A 254 -12.92 21.71 12.95
C LYS A 254 -13.55 20.35 13.17
N VAL A 255 -12.77 19.32 13.49
CA VAL A 255 -13.29 17.98 13.82
C VAL A 255 -14.19 18.05 15.05
N TRP A 256 -13.77 18.76 16.09
CA TRP A 256 -14.55 18.94 17.32
C TRP A 256 -15.90 19.62 17.09
N ARG A 257 -15.95 20.69 16.27
CA ARG A 257 -17.22 21.35 15.94
C ARG A 257 -18.23 20.41 15.29
N ILE A 258 -17.73 19.43 14.54
CA ILE A 258 -18.55 18.51 13.76
C ILE A 258 -19.01 17.32 14.63
N LEU A 259 -18.14 16.76 15.48
CA LEU A 259 -18.50 15.74 16.48
C LEU A 259 -19.56 16.26 17.47
N ARG A 260 -19.50 17.55 17.79
CA ARG A 260 -20.47 18.25 18.65
C ARG A 260 -21.87 18.37 18.03
N GLN A 261 -21.96 18.49 16.70
CA GLN A 261 -23.24 18.64 16.01
C GLN A 261 -24.00 17.31 15.91
N ASP A 262 -23.33 16.20 15.57
CA ASP A 262 -23.97 14.88 15.44
C ASP A 262 -24.52 14.37 16.78
N HIS A 263 -23.85 14.73 17.88
CA HIS A 263 -24.21 14.27 19.21
C HIS A 263 -25.50 14.91 19.78
N LEU A 264 -25.83 16.12 19.35
CA LEU A 264 -27.05 16.79 19.81
C LEU A 264 -28.31 16.20 19.15
N THR A 265 -28.15 15.55 18.01
CA THR A 265 -29.21 14.87 17.27
C THR A 265 -29.48 13.44 17.79
N ASP A 266 -28.45 12.68 18.20
CA ASP A 266 -28.63 11.28 18.65
C ASP A 266 -28.91 11.11 20.15
N ALA A 267 -28.41 12.01 21.02
CA ALA A 267 -28.60 11.89 22.47
C ALA A 267 -29.97 12.37 22.98
N LEU A 268 -30.80 12.87 22.07
CA LEU A 268 -32.07 13.49 22.36
C LEU A 268 -33.09 13.04 21.31
N ASP A 269 -33.33 11.74 21.23
CA ASP A 269 -34.69 11.29 20.88
C ASP A 269 -35.59 11.66 22.07
N ARG A 270 -35.87 12.97 22.17
CA ARG A 270 -36.64 13.60 23.26
C ARG A 270 -37.99 12.92 23.40
N ASP A 271 -38.52 12.41 22.31
CA ASP A 271 -39.84 11.80 22.25
C ASP A 271 -39.82 10.39 22.89
N GLU A 272 -38.73 9.62 22.76
CA GLU A 272 -38.67 8.24 23.29
C GLU A 272 -38.50 8.17 24.83
N LEU A 273 -37.82 9.16 25.42
CA LEU A 273 -37.60 9.25 26.88
C LEU A 273 -38.77 9.92 27.63
N TYR A 274 -39.52 10.80 26.97
CA TYR A 274 -40.74 11.37 27.53
C TYR A 274 -41.89 10.35 27.59
N ASP A 275 -42.02 9.48 26.58
CA ASP A 275 -43.12 8.52 26.49
C ASP A 275 -42.94 7.26 27.34
N LYS A 276 -41.71 6.82 27.62
CA LYS A 276 -41.47 5.52 28.30
C LYS A 276 -41.38 5.57 29.83
N GLU A 277 -40.91 6.66 30.44
CA GLU A 277 -40.59 6.65 31.88
C GLU A 277 -41.17 7.80 32.72
N GLY A 278 -41.91 8.75 32.13
CA GLY A 278 -42.55 9.84 32.89
C GLY A 278 -41.57 10.67 33.75
N ILE A 279 -40.33 10.83 33.27
CA ILE A 279 -39.27 11.52 34.00
C ILE A 279 -39.43 13.03 33.81
N ASP A 280 -39.71 13.75 34.90
CA ASP A 280 -39.64 15.22 34.97
C ASP A 280 -38.23 15.71 34.61
N GLU A 281 -38.17 16.75 33.78
CA GLU A 281 -37.00 17.51 33.35
C GLU A 281 -35.98 17.79 34.48
N ARG A 282 -36.45 18.05 35.70
CA ARG A 282 -35.60 18.26 36.88
C ARG A 282 -34.87 16.99 37.32
N LYS A 283 -35.49 15.82 37.20
CA LYS A 283 -34.91 14.53 37.55
C LYS A 283 -33.90 14.10 36.48
N LEU A 284 -34.20 14.38 35.21
CA LEU A 284 -33.26 14.20 34.09
C LEU A 284 -32.01 15.06 34.29
N GLN A 285 -32.17 16.35 34.60
CA GLN A 285 -31.05 17.25 34.85
C GLN A 285 -30.18 16.83 36.05
N ARG A 286 -30.79 16.26 37.10
CA ARG A 286 -30.04 15.74 38.24
C ARG A 286 -29.24 14.48 37.91
N LEU A 287 -29.76 13.61 37.06
CA LEU A 287 -29.03 12.41 36.61
C LEU A 287 -27.84 12.80 35.74
N ILE A 288 -28.02 13.79 34.86
CA ILE A 288 -26.94 14.40 34.06
C ILE A 288 -25.84 14.94 35.00
N ASN A 289 -26.20 15.82 35.92
CA ASN A 289 -25.24 16.46 36.82
C ASN A 289 -24.55 15.46 37.78
N LYS A 290 -25.20 14.34 38.11
CA LYS A 290 -24.65 13.30 38.99
C LYS A 290 -23.61 12.44 38.26
N GLU A 291 -23.86 12.10 37.00
CA GLU A 291 -22.90 11.34 36.19
C GLU A 291 -21.69 12.19 35.80
N GLU A 292 -21.87 13.49 35.53
CA GLU A 292 -20.77 14.46 35.35
C GLU A 292 -19.76 14.40 36.51
N ARG A 293 -20.26 14.48 37.76
CA ARG A 293 -19.39 14.48 38.96
C ARG A 293 -18.64 13.16 39.15
N ARG A 294 -19.23 12.04 38.76
CA ARG A 294 -18.63 10.71 38.89
C ARG A 294 -17.53 10.48 37.86
N LEU A 295 -17.71 10.98 36.64
CA LEU A 295 -16.75 10.88 35.54
C LEU A 295 -15.49 11.70 35.82
N ASN A 296 -15.64 12.91 36.38
CA ASN A 296 -14.52 13.77 36.77
C ASN A 296 -13.55 13.06 37.73
N LYS A 297 -14.08 12.38 38.75
CA LYS A 297 -13.28 11.68 39.77
C LYS A 297 -12.51 10.46 39.25
N ILE A 298 -12.93 9.87 38.13
CA ILE A 298 -12.27 8.72 37.50
C ILE A 298 -11.19 9.19 36.52
N GLY A 299 -11.44 10.29 35.80
CA GLY A 299 -10.44 10.96 34.95
C GLY A 299 -9.19 11.36 35.73
N GLU A 300 -9.38 11.98 36.90
CA GLU A 300 -8.29 12.37 37.82
C GLU A 300 -7.37 11.20 38.22
N LYS A 301 -7.90 9.99 38.43
CA LYS A 301 -7.10 8.81 38.82
C LYS A 301 -6.31 8.18 37.68
N LEU A 302 -6.78 8.33 36.44
CA LEU A 302 -6.10 7.82 35.24
C LEU A 302 -5.01 8.81 34.77
N LEU A 303 -5.28 10.11 34.94
CA LEU A 303 -4.33 11.22 34.79
C LEU A 303 -3.05 10.99 35.61
N ASP A 304 -3.18 10.62 36.88
CA ASP A 304 -2.02 10.38 37.75
C ASP A 304 -1.10 9.24 37.26
N LYS A 305 -1.63 8.25 36.53
CA LYS A 305 -0.86 7.11 35.99
C LYS A 305 -0.18 7.40 34.65
N LEU A 306 -0.69 8.34 33.87
CA LEU A 306 -0.22 8.65 32.52
C LEU A 306 0.78 9.82 32.49
N ARG A 307 1.00 10.50 33.61
CA ARG A 307 2.04 11.52 33.85
C ARG A 307 3.49 11.09 33.51
N MET A 308 3.75 9.81 33.24
CA MET A 308 5.09 9.29 32.93
C MET A 308 5.48 9.35 31.44
N VAL A 309 4.58 9.76 30.55
CA VAL A 309 4.81 9.82 29.10
C VAL A 309 4.46 11.25 28.62
N GLY A 310 5.47 11.98 28.12
CA GLY A 310 5.48 13.36 27.56
C GLY A 310 4.20 14.22 27.61
N ALA A 311 4.27 15.37 28.29
CA ALA A 311 3.12 16.09 28.83
C ALA A 311 2.42 17.16 27.94
N GLU A 312 3.01 17.63 26.82
CA GLU A 312 2.45 18.80 26.09
C GLU A 312 1.42 18.48 25.00
N GLU A 313 1.35 17.23 24.54
CA GLU A 313 0.43 16.79 23.47
C GLU A 313 -0.78 15.99 24.00
N LEU A 314 -0.68 15.50 25.24
CA LEU A 314 -1.71 14.73 25.95
C LEU A 314 -2.88 15.58 26.45
N GLU A 315 -2.66 16.86 26.73
CA GLU A 315 -3.68 17.82 27.19
C GLU A 315 -4.77 18.07 26.14
N LYS A 316 -4.47 17.84 24.85
CA LYS A 316 -5.39 18.04 23.72
C LYS A 316 -6.08 16.75 23.28
N ALA A 317 -5.47 15.59 23.57
CA ALA A 317 -6.13 14.29 23.47
C ALA A 317 -7.19 14.10 24.56
N TYR A 318 -7.05 14.85 25.67
CA TYR A 318 -7.98 14.93 26.79
C TYR A 318 -9.40 15.36 26.36
N ASP A 319 -9.49 16.40 25.53
CA ASP A 319 -10.77 16.93 25.00
C ASP A 319 -11.48 15.96 24.04
N LEU A 320 -10.71 15.12 23.32
CA LEU A 320 -11.22 14.16 22.34
C LEU A 320 -11.78 12.90 22.99
N VAL A 321 -11.19 12.51 24.12
CA VAL A 321 -11.66 11.39 24.95
C VAL A 321 -12.95 11.78 25.68
N GLU A 322 -13.14 13.05 26.04
CA GLU A 322 -14.33 13.56 26.71
C GLU A 322 -15.64 13.40 25.89
N GLU A 323 -15.54 13.37 24.55
CA GLU A 323 -16.70 13.39 23.64
C GLU A 323 -17.19 12.00 23.19
N VAL A 324 -16.31 10.98 23.21
CA VAL A 324 -16.62 9.56 22.89
C VAL A 324 -17.56 8.91 23.93
N PHE A 325 -17.86 9.61 25.03
CA PHE A 325 -18.38 9.05 26.27
C PHE A 325 -19.91 8.91 26.41
N LYS A 326 -20.74 9.26 25.44
CA LYS A 326 -22.20 9.26 25.67
C LYS A 326 -22.93 7.94 25.33
N HIS A 327 -22.21 6.85 25.00
CA HIS A 327 -22.77 5.50 24.88
C HIS A 327 -21.93 4.42 25.58
N PRO A 328 -22.39 3.84 26.72
CA PRO A 328 -21.59 2.92 27.55
C PRO A 328 -21.11 1.66 26.83
N SER A 329 -21.89 1.12 25.88
CA SER A 329 -21.59 -0.12 25.17
C SER A 329 -20.65 0.05 23.97
N ARG A 330 -20.37 1.28 23.54
CA ARG A 330 -19.54 1.60 22.37
C ARG A 330 -18.22 2.31 22.75
N LYS A 331 -18.21 3.00 23.89
CA LYS A 331 -17.06 3.69 24.47
C LYS A 331 -15.81 2.81 24.58
N ASP A 332 -15.94 1.61 25.15
CA ASP A 332 -14.80 0.72 25.32
C ASP A 332 -14.23 0.26 23.97
N ARG A 333 -15.09 0.09 22.96
CA ARG A 333 -14.66 -0.33 21.61
C ARG A 333 -13.86 0.78 20.92
N ILE A 334 -14.31 2.02 20.98
CA ILE A 334 -13.63 3.18 20.36
C ILE A 334 -12.33 3.49 21.12
N LEU A 335 -12.37 3.49 22.46
CA LEU A 335 -11.19 3.76 23.27
C LEU A 335 -10.13 2.66 23.14
N ASN A 336 -10.54 1.39 23.10
CA ASN A 336 -9.61 0.27 22.86
C ASN A 336 -9.09 0.27 21.42
N PHE A 337 -9.89 0.72 20.44
CA PHE A 337 -9.43 0.92 19.07
C PHE A 337 -8.38 2.03 18.99
N LEU A 338 -8.63 3.21 19.57
CA LEU A 338 -7.69 4.33 19.57
C LEU A 338 -6.42 4.03 20.37
N LYS A 339 -6.55 3.45 21.58
CA LYS A 339 -5.38 2.99 22.35
C LYS A 339 -4.62 1.90 21.61
N GLY A 340 -5.34 0.97 20.98
CA GLY A 340 -4.76 -0.07 20.14
C GLY A 340 -4.01 0.52 18.94
N LEU A 341 -4.57 1.55 18.31
CA LEU A 341 -3.95 2.26 17.18
C LEU A 341 -2.70 3.00 17.65
N ILE A 342 -2.78 3.82 18.71
CA ILE A 342 -1.64 4.55 19.27
C ILE A 342 -0.51 3.60 19.69
N ASN A 343 -0.82 2.57 20.49
CA ASN A 343 0.17 1.58 20.92
C ASN A 343 0.80 0.80 19.76
N ARG A 344 0.08 0.64 18.63
CA ARG A 344 0.60 0.00 17.42
C ARG A 344 1.48 0.97 16.62
N LEU A 345 1.11 2.24 16.55
CA LEU A 345 1.88 3.27 15.85
C LEU A 345 3.19 3.61 16.57
N GLU A 346 3.20 3.63 17.91
CA GLU A 346 4.41 3.76 18.72
C GLU A 346 5.41 2.60 18.55
N GLN A 347 4.96 1.46 18.01
CA GLN A 347 5.82 0.31 17.71
C GLN A 347 6.42 0.35 16.30
N VAL A 348 5.99 1.27 15.43
CA VAL A 348 6.53 1.43 14.08
C VAL A 348 7.67 2.44 14.14
N ASP A 349 8.88 1.93 14.40
CA ASP A 349 10.14 2.66 14.28
C ASP A 349 10.61 2.53 12.82
N THR A 350 10.61 3.63 12.05
CA THR A 350 11.00 3.58 10.63
C THR A 350 12.45 3.96 10.36
N GLY A 351 13.24 4.25 11.40
CA GLY A 351 14.65 4.65 11.26
C GLY A 351 14.86 5.90 10.40
N ASP A 352 16.12 6.22 10.11
CA ASP A 352 16.46 7.32 9.20
C ASP A 352 16.03 6.99 7.76
N ALA A 353 15.50 7.99 7.04
CA ALA A 353 15.19 7.85 5.61
C ALA A 353 16.45 7.55 4.81
N ARG A 354 16.43 6.47 4.02
CA ARG A 354 17.58 6.01 3.23
C ARG A 354 17.09 5.25 2.01
N VAL A 355 17.80 5.36 0.89
CA VAL A 355 17.50 4.60 -0.33
C VAL A 355 18.73 3.82 -0.78
N TRP A 356 18.53 2.56 -1.14
CA TRP A 356 19.50 1.73 -1.82
C TRP A 356 18.98 1.32 -3.17
N LEU A 357 19.76 1.60 -4.21
CA LEU A 357 19.59 0.99 -5.51
C LEU A 357 20.24 -0.40 -5.49
N ARG A 358 19.58 -1.37 -6.09
CA ARG A 358 20.07 -2.75 -6.17
C ARG A 358 20.04 -3.27 -7.59
N ARG A 359 21.11 -3.96 -7.98
CA ARG A 359 21.27 -4.61 -9.29
C ARG A 359 21.39 -6.12 -9.10
N TRP A 360 20.67 -6.86 -9.92
CA TRP A 360 20.69 -8.31 -9.94
C TRP A 360 20.92 -8.82 -11.37
N LYS A 361 21.96 -9.66 -11.53
CA LYS A 361 22.40 -10.25 -12.80
C LYS A 361 22.21 -11.78 -12.83
N GLY A 362 21.20 -12.29 -12.14
CA GLY A 362 20.98 -13.75 -12.00
C GLY A 362 21.81 -14.44 -10.90
N ALA A 363 22.78 -13.76 -10.28
CA ALA A 363 23.63 -14.31 -9.22
C ALA A 363 22.93 -14.47 -7.85
N LYS A 364 23.54 -15.21 -6.91
CA LYS A 364 23.00 -15.36 -5.54
C LYS A 364 23.07 -14.10 -4.69
N GLN A 365 23.96 -13.17 -5.01
CA GLN A 365 24.12 -11.88 -4.33
C GLN A 365 23.68 -10.76 -5.26
N MET A 366 23.12 -9.71 -4.66
CA MET A 366 22.80 -8.46 -5.35
C MET A 366 23.91 -7.47 -5.08
N GLU A 367 24.20 -6.66 -6.07
CA GLU A 367 24.99 -5.46 -5.88
C GLU A 367 24.08 -4.36 -5.34
N GLU A 368 24.61 -3.52 -4.46
CA GLU A 368 23.84 -2.45 -3.85
C GLU A 368 24.66 -1.16 -3.73
N TRP A 369 23.96 -0.03 -3.86
CA TRP A 369 24.53 1.30 -3.71
C TRP A 369 23.58 2.15 -2.89
N ARG A 370 24.11 2.82 -1.87
CA ARG A 370 23.37 3.85 -1.14
C ARG A 370 23.23 5.08 -2.04
N VAL A 371 22.02 5.59 -2.19
CA VAL A 371 21.70 6.77 -3.00
C VAL A 371 21.80 8.00 -2.10
N VAL A 372 22.74 8.89 -2.41
CA VAL A 372 23.07 10.08 -1.61
C VAL A 372 23.19 11.32 -2.48
N VAL A 373 22.97 12.49 -1.91
CA VAL A 373 23.22 13.81 -2.52
C VAL A 373 24.41 14.50 -1.85
N PRO A 374 25.10 15.44 -2.52
CA PRO A 374 26.09 16.30 -1.87
C PRO A 374 25.45 17.06 -0.70
N GLY A 375 26.11 17.07 0.46
CA GLY A 375 25.68 17.83 1.63
C GLY A 375 26.11 19.30 1.61
N GLU A 376 25.83 20.04 2.69
CA GLU A 376 26.15 21.48 2.78
C GLU A 376 27.65 21.80 2.65
N LYS A 377 28.53 20.86 3.03
CA LYS A 377 29.99 21.02 2.95
C LYS A 377 30.56 20.14 1.86
N GLU A 378 31.59 20.65 1.20
CA GLU A 378 32.34 19.88 0.21
C GLU A 378 32.91 18.60 0.83
N GLY A 379 32.55 17.45 0.25
CA GLY A 379 32.93 16.13 0.73
C GLY A 379 31.92 15.47 1.69
N ASP A 380 30.91 16.19 2.17
CA ASP A 380 29.80 15.63 2.93
C ASP A 380 28.71 15.09 2.00
N TRP A 381 28.00 14.06 2.47
CA TRP A 381 26.96 13.35 1.71
C TRP A 381 25.75 13.11 2.58
N GLU A 382 24.57 13.36 2.03
CA GLU A 382 23.29 13.22 2.71
C GLU A 382 22.41 12.19 2.01
N ASP A 383 21.54 11.50 2.75
CA ASP A 383 20.57 10.59 2.14
C ASP A 383 19.51 11.38 1.38
N ILE A 384 19.05 10.83 0.24
CA ILE A 384 17.90 11.42 -0.44
C ILE A 384 16.65 11.32 0.44
N SER A 385 15.91 12.43 0.53
CA SER A 385 14.63 12.47 1.24
C SER A 385 13.50 11.93 0.37
N ILE A 386 12.73 10.97 0.91
CA ILE A 386 11.54 10.41 0.27
C ILE A 386 10.32 11.10 0.86
N GLN A 387 9.68 11.96 0.07
CA GLN A 387 8.49 12.69 0.51
C GLN A 387 7.26 11.79 0.52
N MET A 388 7.15 10.85 -0.42
CA MET A 388 5.99 9.97 -0.61
C MET A 388 6.41 8.49 -0.63
N SER A 389 6.64 7.89 -1.80
CA SER A 389 7.07 6.50 -1.91
C SER A 389 7.89 6.26 -3.18
N MET A 390 8.85 5.33 -3.09
CA MET A 390 9.59 4.81 -4.24
C MET A 390 8.82 3.66 -4.89
N HIS A 391 7.54 3.88 -5.20
CA HIS A 391 6.64 2.86 -5.74
C HIS A 391 7.00 2.42 -7.18
N GLN A 392 7.59 3.35 -7.95
CA GLN A 392 7.93 3.14 -9.37
C GLN A 392 9.36 3.56 -9.67
N MET A 393 9.99 2.86 -10.62
CA MET A 393 11.24 3.28 -11.24
C MET A 393 11.20 3.02 -12.75
N GLN A 394 12.09 3.67 -13.49
CA GLN A 394 12.26 3.54 -14.94
C GLN A 394 13.75 3.44 -15.28
N ILE A 395 14.06 3.04 -16.51
CA ILE A 395 15.43 2.99 -17.02
C ILE A 395 15.48 3.59 -18.43
N THR A 396 16.59 4.24 -18.73
CA THR A 396 16.98 4.69 -20.07
C THR A 396 18.36 4.13 -20.41
N ASP A 397 18.83 4.38 -21.63
CA ASP A 397 20.18 3.99 -22.05
C ASP A 397 21.25 4.51 -21.08
N ARG A 398 21.04 5.69 -20.49
CA ARG A 398 22.01 6.35 -19.61
C ARG A 398 21.63 6.37 -18.13
N TYR A 399 20.34 6.44 -17.80
CA TYR A 399 19.89 6.73 -16.45
C TYR A 399 18.99 5.64 -15.88
N ILE A 400 19.13 5.40 -14.58
CA ILE A 400 18.07 4.81 -13.76
C ILE A 400 17.29 5.97 -13.15
N VAL A 401 15.97 5.93 -13.28
CA VAL A 401 15.06 6.97 -12.82
C VAL A 401 14.27 6.44 -11.64
N LEU A 402 14.51 6.97 -10.44
CA LEU A 402 13.69 6.67 -9.27
C LEU A 402 12.58 7.72 -9.15
N SER A 403 11.35 7.26 -8.94
CA SER A 403 10.16 8.10 -8.87
C SER A 403 9.66 8.18 -7.44
N ASP A 404 9.80 9.34 -6.80
CA ASP A 404 9.14 9.64 -5.52
C ASP A 404 7.69 10.04 -5.79
N SER A 405 6.90 9.00 -6.07
CA SER A 405 5.57 9.13 -6.65
C SER A 405 4.46 9.23 -5.62
N VAL A 406 3.33 9.81 -6.04
CA VAL A 406 2.19 10.15 -5.21
C VAL A 406 1.38 8.90 -4.83
N PHE A 407 1.95 8.05 -3.98
CA PHE A 407 1.19 7.06 -3.22
C PHE A 407 1.17 7.50 -1.75
N SER A 408 0.10 8.18 -1.34
CA SER A 408 -0.02 8.70 0.03
C SER A 408 -0.23 7.54 1.01
N LEU A 409 0.86 7.06 1.59
CA LEU A 409 0.88 6.17 2.76
C LEU A 409 0.50 6.94 4.03
N ALA A 410 -0.68 7.55 4.04
CA ALA A 410 -1.22 8.24 5.20
C ALA A 410 -1.90 7.26 6.17
N LEU A 411 -2.06 7.63 7.44
CA LEU A 411 -2.77 6.77 8.40
C LEU A 411 -4.22 6.48 7.97
N SER A 412 -4.84 7.37 7.19
CA SER A 412 -6.19 7.16 6.65
C SER A 412 -6.30 5.93 5.75
N VAL A 413 -5.23 5.55 5.04
CA VAL A 413 -5.21 4.34 4.20
C VAL A 413 -4.94 3.06 5.00
N MET A 414 -4.62 3.16 6.29
CA MET A 414 -4.44 2.04 7.22
C MET A 414 -5.75 1.59 7.90
N LEU A 415 -6.89 2.21 7.54
CA LEU A 415 -8.21 1.97 8.15
C LEU A 415 -9.20 1.31 7.18
N ASN A 416 -9.81 0.18 7.60
CA ASN A 416 -10.75 -0.63 6.81
C ASN A 416 -12.24 -0.35 7.10
N ASP A 417 -12.60 0.89 7.44
CA ASP A 417 -13.93 1.27 7.97
C ASP A 417 -14.12 0.89 9.45
N PRO A 418 -13.46 1.61 10.37
CA PRO A 418 -13.63 1.40 11.81
C PRO A 418 -15.07 1.63 12.31
N PHE A 419 -15.93 2.28 11.51
CA PHE A 419 -17.26 2.70 11.92
C PHE A 419 -18.33 2.47 10.83
N GLU A 420 -18.56 1.21 10.45
CA GLU A 420 -19.56 0.78 9.42
C GLU A 420 -20.95 1.43 9.54
N HIS A 421 -21.34 1.87 10.74
CA HIS A 421 -22.66 2.49 11.01
C HIS A 421 -22.63 4.01 11.14
N LEU A 422 -21.46 4.65 11.02
CA LEU A 422 -21.25 6.09 11.19
C LEU A 422 -20.37 6.62 10.04
N PRO A 423 -20.87 6.62 8.79
CA PRO A 423 -20.08 7.00 7.61
C PRO A 423 -19.52 8.43 7.69
N GLU A 424 -20.26 9.34 8.33
CA GLU A 424 -19.79 10.71 8.57
C GLU A 424 -18.58 10.77 9.49
N LEU A 425 -18.55 9.94 10.55
CA LEU A 425 -17.41 9.87 11.47
C LEU A 425 -16.18 9.28 10.77
N ASP A 426 -16.37 8.24 9.97
CA ASP A 426 -15.30 7.65 9.15
C ASP A 426 -14.72 8.69 8.16
N GLU A 427 -15.57 9.41 7.43
CA GLU A 427 -15.14 10.46 6.50
C GLU A 427 -14.33 11.56 7.21
N LYS A 428 -14.80 12.04 8.36
CA LYS A 428 -14.14 13.07 9.17
C LYS A 428 -12.80 12.57 9.71
N LEU A 429 -12.75 11.33 10.23
CA LEU A 429 -11.54 10.68 10.72
C LEU A 429 -10.51 10.50 9.59
N ARG A 430 -10.95 10.01 8.43
CA ARG A 430 -10.07 9.84 7.26
C ARG A 430 -9.52 11.18 6.79
N ARG A 431 -10.33 12.24 6.71
CA ARG A 431 -9.85 13.59 6.36
C ARG A 431 -8.78 14.11 7.34
N LEU A 432 -8.93 13.82 8.63
CA LEU A 432 -7.95 14.20 9.65
C LEU A 432 -6.64 13.40 9.49
N LEU A 433 -6.75 12.10 9.27
CA LEU A 433 -5.60 11.19 9.15
C LEU A 433 -4.94 11.21 7.77
N SER A 434 -5.56 11.86 6.79
CA SER A 434 -5.02 12.05 5.45
C SER A 434 -3.94 13.13 5.43
N LYS A 435 -2.92 12.91 4.61
CA LYS A 435 -1.89 13.89 4.32
C LYS A 435 -2.11 14.45 2.91
N ALA A 436 -1.90 15.76 2.75
CA ALA A 436 -1.94 16.38 1.43
C ALA A 436 -0.87 15.76 0.53
N THR A 437 -1.26 15.38 -0.68
CA THR A 437 -0.34 14.93 -1.72
C THR A 437 0.41 16.13 -2.28
N ILE A 438 1.71 15.99 -2.48
CA ILE A 438 2.50 16.99 -3.20
C ILE A 438 2.02 17.09 -4.66
N PRO A 439 1.92 18.30 -5.24
CA PRO A 439 1.37 18.50 -6.59
C PRO A 439 2.39 18.28 -7.72
N TYR A 440 3.58 17.80 -7.37
CA TYR A 440 4.67 17.51 -8.31
C TYR A 440 5.20 16.11 -8.06
N LEU A 441 5.82 15.55 -9.10
CA LEU A 441 6.60 14.33 -9.00
C LEU A 441 8.07 14.69 -8.89
N ARG A 442 8.76 14.14 -7.88
CA ARG A 442 10.21 14.26 -7.75
C ARG A 442 10.88 13.04 -8.37
N LEU A 443 11.77 13.28 -9.32
CA LEU A 443 12.55 12.25 -10.00
C LEU A 443 14.02 12.35 -9.59
N TRP A 444 14.61 11.20 -9.28
CA TRP A 444 16.04 11.05 -9.03
C TRP A 444 16.66 10.32 -10.20
N LEU A 445 17.61 10.96 -10.87
CA LEU A 445 18.33 10.38 -12.00
C LEU A 445 19.69 9.88 -11.52
N ILE A 446 19.98 8.62 -11.81
CA ILE A 446 21.23 7.94 -11.45
C ILE A 446 21.95 7.57 -12.76
N ASP A 447 23.15 8.10 -12.98
CA ASP A 447 23.94 7.76 -14.16
C ASP A 447 24.45 6.31 -14.03
N ARG A 448 24.11 5.49 -15.03
CA ARG A 448 24.44 4.06 -15.04
C ARG A 448 25.94 3.81 -15.10
N GLU A 449 26.71 4.70 -15.72
CA GLU A 449 28.16 4.56 -15.79
C GLU A 449 28.83 4.62 -14.40
N GLU A 450 28.19 5.25 -13.41
CA GLU A 450 28.73 5.33 -12.05
C GLU A 450 28.62 4.01 -11.29
N LEU A 451 27.67 3.14 -11.62
CA LEU A 451 27.45 1.85 -10.96
C LEU A 451 28.72 0.99 -10.96
N ASP A 452 29.47 1.03 -12.07
CA ASP A 452 30.69 0.24 -12.26
C ASP A 452 31.96 0.99 -11.83
N ARG A 453 31.89 2.32 -11.66
CA ARG A 453 33.02 3.16 -11.24
C ARG A 453 33.14 3.29 -9.73
N VAL A 454 32.02 3.40 -9.02
CA VAL A 454 31.99 3.68 -7.58
C VAL A 454 31.20 2.59 -6.85
N PRO A 455 31.87 1.56 -6.30
CA PRO A 455 31.18 0.54 -5.51
C PRO A 455 30.66 1.13 -4.19
N GLY A 456 29.39 0.85 -3.88
CA GLY A 456 28.78 1.05 -2.54
C GLY A 456 28.09 2.39 -2.28
N ARG A 457 28.34 3.44 -3.07
CA ARG A 457 27.63 4.75 -2.98
C ARG A 457 27.47 5.36 -4.37
N ILE A 458 26.30 5.94 -4.65
CA ILE A 458 26.02 6.62 -5.91
C ILE A 458 25.37 7.97 -5.65
N ILE A 459 25.80 8.94 -6.44
CA ILE A 459 25.35 10.31 -6.34
C ILE A 459 24.02 10.44 -7.09
N SER A 460 22.99 10.80 -6.35
CA SER A 460 21.81 11.46 -6.90
C SER A 460 21.92 12.95 -6.58
N PHE A 461 21.36 13.82 -7.39
CA PHE A 461 21.57 15.26 -7.28
C PHE A 461 20.22 15.93 -7.06
N ASP A 462 20.13 16.79 -6.05
CA ASP A 462 18.98 17.66 -5.80
C ASP A 462 19.39 19.08 -6.21
N ASP A 463 18.62 19.73 -7.05
CA ASP A 463 18.74 21.18 -7.25
C ASP A 463 17.32 21.74 -7.20
N ASP A 464 16.99 22.39 -6.08
CA ASP A 464 15.69 23.04 -5.81
C ASP A 464 15.43 24.27 -6.71
N GLN A 465 16.21 24.44 -7.79
CA GLN A 465 16.06 25.48 -8.79
C GLN A 465 15.10 25.00 -9.90
N ASN A 466 13.85 25.45 -9.85
CA ASN A 466 12.84 25.27 -10.90
C ASN A 466 13.40 25.56 -12.30
N ILE A 467 13.80 24.53 -13.05
CA ILE A 467 14.11 24.68 -14.49
C ILE A 467 12.80 24.61 -15.25
N ASN A 468 12.41 25.75 -15.82
CA ASN A 468 11.29 25.86 -16.73
C ASN A 468 11.67 25.17 -18.06
N LEU A 469 11.08 24.01 -18.34
CA LEU A 469 11.42 23.14 -19.49
C LEU A 469 11.00 23.69 -20.87
N GLN A 470 10.82 25.01 -21.02
CA GLN A 470 10.35 25.58 -22.29
C GLN A 470 11.37 26.37 -23.11
N ASP A 471 12.52 26.80 -22.59
CA ASP A 471 13.45 27.61 -23.39
C ASP A 471 14.92 27.37 -23.00
N ASP A 472 15.62 26.43 -23.66
CA ASP A 472 17.08 26.55 -23.80
C ASP A 472 17.61 25.82 -25.06
N PRO A 473 17.85 26.54 -26.18
CA PRO A 473 18.46 26.02 -27.38
C PRO A 473 20.01 26.02 -27.35
N SER A 474 20.66 26.21 -26.20
CA SER A 474 22.12 26.48 -26.14
C SER A 474 23.03 25.36 -25.63
N VAL A 475 22.55 24.10 -25.57
CA VAL A 475 23.45 22.96 -25.28
C VAL A 475 24.10 22.46 -26.57
N GLY A 476 25.24 23.07 -26.92
CA GLY A 476 26.08 22.67 -28.05
C GLY A 476 26.91 21.40 -27.80
N ASP A 477 27.18 20.67 -28.89
CA ASP A 477 27.82 19.36 -29.01
C ASP A 477 29.32 19.27 -28.62
N ASP A 478 29.74 19.78 -27.44
CA ASP A 478 31.13 19.62 -26.97
C ASP A 478 31.23 18.71 -25.72
N PRO A 479 31.54 17.40 -25.89
CA PRO A 479 31.62 16.43 -24.78
C PRO A 479 32.81 16.65 -23.84
N LYS A 480 33.73 17.60 -24.12
CA LYS A 480 35.00 17.76 -23.39
C LYS A 480 35.01 18.89 -22.36
N LYS A 481 33.90 19.61 -22.16
CA LYS A 481 33.80 20.72 -21.19
C LYS A 481 33.06 20.40 -19.88
N LEU A 482 32.67 19.15 -19.64
CA LEU A 482 32.02 18.77 -18.38
C LEU A 482 33.09 18.50 -17.30
N GLY A 483 33.21 19.42 -16.34
CA GLY A 483 33.87 19.18 -15.05
C GLY A 483 33.10 18.13 -14.21
N PRO A 484 33.47 17.89 -12.93
CA PRO A 484 32.91 16.80 -12.14
C PRO A 484 31.38 16.82 -12.18
N HIS A 485 30.86 15.65 -12.53
CA HIS A 485 29.62 15.41 -13.26
C HIS A 485 28.36 15.93 -12.53
N THR A 486 27.42 16.50 -13.30
CA THR A 486 26.25 17.25 -12.82
C THR A 486 24.95 16.49 -13.16
N VAL A 487 24.00 16.34 -12.23
CA VAL A 487 22.63 15.83 -12.50
C VAL A 487 21.58 16.74 -11.83
N LYS A 488 20.33 16.65 -12.29
CA LYS A 488 19.20 17.53 -11.97
C LYS A 488 18.06 16.74 -11.34
N ALA A 489 17.55 17.17 -10.18
CA ALA A 489 16.19 16.84 -9.77
C ALA A 489 15.22 17.65 -10.64
N ILE A 490 14.25 16.99 -11.27
CA ILE A 490 13.28 17.68 -12.14
C ILE A 490 11.92 17.54 -11.49
N PRO A 491 11.38 18.61 -10.86
CA PRO A 491 9.99 18.62 -10.45
C PRO A 491 9.13 18.63 -11.72
N LEU A 492 8.42 17.54 -11.96
CA LEU A 492 7.46 17.47 -13.06
C LEU A 492 6.04 17.68 -12.52
N PRO A 493 5.22 18.55 -13.12
CA PRO A 493 3.79 18.55 -12.88
C PRO A 493 3.22 17.14 -13.13
N VAL A 494 2.28 16.71 -12.29
CA VAL A 494 1.69 15.35 -12.38
C VAL A 494 1.13 15.05 -13.78
N GLU A 495 0.60 16.06 -14.46
CA GLU A 495 0.07 15.95 -15.83
C GLU A 495 1.14 15.56 -16.87
N SER A 496 2.39 15.97 -16.68
CA SER A 496 3.51 15.65 -17.57
C SER A 496 3.94 14.17 -17.43
N PHE A 497 3.80 13.60 -16.24
CA PHE A 497 4.16 12.20 -15.97
C PHE A 497 3.20 11.20 -16.64
N VAL A 498 1.90 11.49 -16.63
CA VAL A 498 0.89 10.64 -17.32
C VAL A 498 1.20 10.51 -18.81
N ARG A 499 1.69 11.58 -19.45
CA ARG A 499 2.13 11.54 -20.85
C ARG A 499 3.36 10.66 -21.05
N LEU A 500 4.36 10.75 -20.18
CA LEU A 500 5.58 9.91 -20.25
C LEU A 500 5.27 8.41 -20.15
N GLN A 501 4.38 8.00 -19.25
CA GLN A 501 3.96 6.60 -19.12
C GLN A 501 3.18 6.10 -20.36
N SER A 502 2.36 6.95 -20.97
CA SER A 502 1.61 6.59 -22.18
C SER A 502 2.51 6.43 -23.42
N THR A 503 3.61 7.18 -23.52
CA THR A 503 4.54 7.13 -24.66
C THR A 503 5.47 5.91 -24.66
N HIS A 504 5.65 5.20 -23.54
CA HIS A 504 6.40 3.93 -23.51
C HIS A 504 5.57 2.71 -23.89
N PHE A 505 4.24 2.83 -24.00
CA PHE A 505 3.39 1.80 -24.62
C PHE A 505 3.27 1.94 -26.15
N SER A 506 3.70 3.06 -26.72
CA SER A 506 3.95 3.17 -28.16
C SER A 506 5.42 2.84 -28.44
N ALA A 507 5.73 1.55 -28.51
CA ALA A 507 6.90 1.14 -29.27
C ALA A 507 6.73 1.72 -30.69
N ASN A 508 7.72 2.49 -31.13
CA ASN A 508 7.85 2.99 -32.49
C ASN A 508 7.83 1.79 -33.46
N TYR A 509 6.65 1.42 -33.96
CA TYR A 509 6.54 0.75 -35.24
C TYR A 509 6.78 1.82 -36.30
N ASP A 510 8.02 1.89 -36.77
CA ASP A 510 8.36 2.57 -38.00
C ASP A 510 7.62 1.85 -39.15
N THR A 511 6.48 2.39 -39.55
CA THR A 511 5.67 1.89 -40.67
C THR A 511 6.15 2.44 -42.02
N LYS A 512 7.43 2.84 -42.14
CA LYS A 512 8.02 3.16 -43.45
C LYS A 512 8.81 1.98 -44.00
N GLY A 513 8.11 1.10 -44.72
CA GLY A 513 8.77 0.03 -45.45
C GLY A 513 7.84 -0.84 -46.29
N GLY A 514 7.01 -0.24 -47.15
CA GLY A 514 6.14 -0.97 -48.06
C GLY A 514 5.82 -0.21 -49.35
N LYS A 515 6.66 -0.45 -50.37
CA LYS A 515 6.45 -0.29 -51.83
C LYS A 515 6.39 1.13 -52.40
N GLU A 516 7.50 1.57 -53.01
CA GLU A 516 7.83 1.31 -54.43
C GLU A 516 9.31 0.93 -54.57
#